data_AF-A0A7V7E564-F1
#
_entry.id   AF-A0A7V7E564-F1
#
_cell.length_a   1.000
_cell.length_b   1.000
_cell.length_c   1.000
_cell.angle_alpha   90.00
_cell.angle_beta   90.00
_cell.angle_gamma   90.00
#
_symmetry.space_group_name_H-M   'P 1'
#
loop_
_entity.id
_entity.type
_entity.pdbx_description
1 polymer ?
#
loop_
_entity_poly.entity_id
_entity_poly.type
_entity_poly.pdbx_seq_one_letter_code
_entity_poly.pdbx_strand_id
1 'polypeptide(L)'
;MSRPDADVAVRFLRALAFEIHRKRPPDEAMVDCIEKEGQRGRHRMLRPAGEILRSEGFLPALRTAGFISDEAASILSAIVAGNDHRLLAAAINSLADFHERS
;
A
#
# COMPACT_ATOMS: atom_id res chain seq x y z
N MET A 1 12.60 -9.31 6.94
CA MET A 1 11.73 -8.25 7.49
C MET A 1 10.55 -8.91 8.17
N SER A 2 10.21 -8.59 9.42
CA SER A 2 8.98 -9.09 10.04
C SER A 2 7.77 -8.54 9.29
N ARG A 3 6.84 -9.41 8.94
CA ARG A 3 5.55 -9.04 8.33
C ARG A 3 4.85 -8.03 9.25
N PRO A 4 4.28 -6.94 8.72
CA PRO A 4 3.52 -6.00 9.54
C PRO A 4 2.38 -6.73 10.25
N ASP A 5 2.02 -6.23 11.42
CA ASP A 5 0.82 -6.64 12.14
C ASP A 5 -0.39 -6.61 11.18
N ALA A 6 -1.16 -7.70 11.12
CA ALA A 6 -2.24 -7.88 10.17
C ALA A 6 -3.25 -6.73 10.26
N ASP A 7 -3.59 -6.28 11.47
CA ASP A 7 -4.50 -5.16 11.70
C ASP A 7 -3.98 -3.84 11.11
N VAL A 8 -2.67 -3.63 11.13
CA VAL A 8 -2.04 -2.45 10.54
C VAL A 8 -2.07 -2.54 9.02
N ALA A 9 -1.75 -3.71 8.45
CA ALA A 9 -1.81 -3.94 7.02
C ALA A 9 -3.24 -3.73 6.48
N VAL A 10 -4.24 -4.32 7.12
CA VAL A 10 -5.66 -4.16 6.76
C VAL A 10 -6.04 -2.68 6.79
N ARG A 11 -5.86 -1.99 7.93
CA ARG A 11 -6.23 -0.58 8.07
C ARG A 11 -5.52 0.32 7.05
N PHE A 12 -4.23 0.08 6.81
CA PHE A 12 -3.44 0.84 5.84
C PHE A 12 -3.97 0.63 4.42
N LEU A 13 -4.16 -0.62 4.00
CA LEU A 13 -4.62 -0.96 2.66
C LEU A 13 -6.04 -0.45 2.39
N ARG A 14 -6.94 -0.50 3.38
CA ARG A 14 -8.30 0.09 3.25
C ARG A 14 -8.25 1.60 3.06
N ALA A 15 -7.43 2.30 3.85
CA ALA A 15 -7.27 3.74 3.73
C ALA A 15 -6.69 4.11 2.35
N LEU A 16 -5.66 3.39 1.91
CA LEU A 16 -5.04 3.57 0.60
C LEU A 16 -6.02 3.33 -0.55
N ALA A 17 -6.77 2.23 -0.50
CA ALA A 17 -7.80 1.92 -1.50
C ALA A 17 -8.86 3.02 -1.60
N PHE A 18 -9.28 3.58 -0.46
CA PHE A 18 -10.22 4.71 -0.42
C PHE A 18 -9.67 5.95 -1.13
N GLU A 19 -8.42 6.33 -0.86
CA GLU A 19 -7.80 7.50 -1.50
C GLU A 19 -7.60 7.30 -3.01
N ILE A 20 -7.16 6.10 -3.44
CA ILE A 20 -7.01 5.75 -4.86
C ILE A 20 -8.38 5.75 -5.56
N HIS A 21 -9.43 5.24 -4.91
CA HIS A 21 -10.79 5.25 -5.46
C HIS A 21 -11.28 6.69 -5.72
N ARG A 22 -10.81 7.66 -4.92
CA ARG A 22 -11.06 9.10 -5.12
C ARG A 22 -10.18 9.73 -6.18
N LYS A 23 -9.54 8.93 -7.04
CA LYS A 23 -8.66 9.32 -8.15
C LYS A 23 -7.40 10.05 -7.71
N ARG A 24 -6.95 9.86 -6.48
CA ARG A 24 -5.63 10.36 -6.09
C ARG A 24 -4.53 9.50 -6.71
N PRO A 25 -3.41 10.11 -7.14
CA PRO A 25 -2.24 9.35 -7.56
C PRO A 25 -1.81 8.35 -6.47
N PRO A 26 -1.49 7.09 -6.81
CA PRO A 26 -1.13 6.08 -5.80
C PRO A 26 0.04 6.47 -4.91
N ASP A 27 1.06 7.13 -5.47
CA ASP A 27 2.22 7.60 -4.71
C ASP A 27 1.82 8.65 -3.67
N GLU A 28 1.07 9.68 -4.08
CA GLU A 28 0.58 10.72 -3.17
C GLU A 28 -0.35 10.17 -2.09
N ALA A 29 -1.27 9.27 -2.46
CA ALA A 29 -2.15 8.60 -1.53
C ALA A 29 -1.37 7.78 -0.49
N MET A 30 -0.30 7.11 -0.92
CA MET A 30 0.56 6.32 -0.05
C MET A 30 1.41 7.18 0.88
N VAL A 31 1.92 8.33 0.42
CA VAL A 31 2.61 9.31 1.29
C VAL A 31 1.71 9.70 2.46
N ASP A 32 0.49 10.14 2.19
CA ASP A 32 -0.45 10.55 3.24
C ASP A 32 -0.79 9.41 4.21
N CYS A 33 -0.94 8.19 3.69
CA CYS A 33 -1.21 7.02 4.54
C CYS A 33 -0.02 6.72 5.47
N ILE A 34 1.21 6.80 4.96
CA ILE A 34 2.44 6.62 5.74
C ILE A 34 2.55 7.69 6.83
N GLU A 35 2.27 8.95 6.50
CA GLU A 35 2.30 10.06 7.46
C GLU A 35 1.24 9.87 8.56
N LYS A 36 0.01 9.50 8.20
CA LYS A 36 -1.09 9.23 9.15
C LYS A 36 -0.76 8.07 10.09
N GLU A 37 -0.22 6.96 9.59
CA GLU A 37 0.22 5.87 10.47
C GLU A 37 1.49 6.22 11.26
N GLY A 38 2.34 7.09 10.73
CA GLY A 38 3.46 7.70 11.44
C GLY A 38 3.01 8.39 12.72
N GLN A 39 2.02 9.28 12.60
CA GLN A 39 1.40 10.00 13.73
C GLN A 39 0.77 9.05 14.78
N ARG A 40 0.42 7.82 14.37
CA ARG A 40 -0.06 6.73 15.25
C ARG A 40 1.07 5.90 15.87
N GLY A 41 2.32 6.35 15.79
CA GLY A 41 3.49 5.70 16.37
C GLY A 41 4.14 4.63 15.47
N ARG A 42 3.71 4.49 14.21
CA ARG A 42 4.26 3.48 13.28
C ARG A 42 5.40 3.99 12.40
N HIS A 43 5.96 5.17 12.69
CA HIS A 43 7.06 5.78 11.93
C HIS A 43 8.24 4.84 11.71
N ARG A 44 8.70 4.12 12.74
CA ARG A 44 9.87 3.22 12.59
C ARG A 44 9.60 2.07 11.62
N MET A 45 8.36 1.59 11.56
CA MET A 45 7.96 0.48 10.70
C MET A 45 7.83 0.90 9.24
N LEU A 46 7.23 2.07 8.98
CA LEU A 46 6.91 2.54 7.62
C LEU A 46 7.97 3.45 7.01
N ARG A 47 8.98 3.88 7.79
CA ARG A 47 10.07 4.73 7.27
C ARG A 47 10.77 4.16 6.04
N PRO A 48 11.16 2.86 6.00
CA PRO A 48 11.79 2.29 4.80
C PRO A 48 10.86 2.36 3.58
N ALA A 49 9.57 2.10 3.77
CA ALA A 49 8.59 2.20 2.69
C ALA A 49 8.47 3.64 2.18
N GLY A 50 8.48 4.64 3.07
CA GLY A 50 8.46 6.06 2.68
C GLY A 50 9.73 6.52 1.95
N GLU A 51 10.89 5.93 2.26
CA GLU A 51 12.14 6.17 1.52
C GLU A 51 12.06 5.56 0.12
N ILE A 52 11.67 4.30 0.02
CA ILE A 52 11.52 3.59 -1.26
C ILE A 52 10.45 4.24 -2.14
N LEU A 53 9.38 4.76 -1.56
CA LEU A 53 8.34 5.47 -2.31
C LEU A 53 8.88 6.67 -3.07
N ARG A 54 9.83 7.40 -2.48
CA ARG A 54 10.44 8.58 -3.11
C ARG A 54 11.45 8.22 -4.20
N SER A 55 12.11 7.07 -4.11
CA SER A 55 13.17 6.66 -5.04
C SER A 55 12.71 5.73 -6.14
N GLU A 56 11.80 4.80 -5.83
CA GLU A 56 11.41 3.68 -6.70
C GLU A 56 9.89 3.61 -6.95
N GLY A 57 9.08 4.35 -6.18
CA GLY A 57 7.64 4.49 -6.39
C GLY A 57 6.76 3.49 -5.64
N PHE A 58 5.47 3.51 -5.99
CA PHE A 58 4.37 2.86 -5.28
C PHE A 58 4.56 1.36 -4.97
N LEU A 59 4.82 0.54 -5.99
CA LEU A 59 4.84 -0.93 -5.81
C LEU A 59 6.06 -1.41 -5.01
N PRO A 60 7.29 -0.93 -5.29
CA PRO A 60 8.44 -1.22 -4.44
C PRO A 60 8.23 -0.79 -2.98
N ALA A 61 7.54 0.32 -2.75
CA ALA A 61 7.22 0.79 -1.41
C ALA A 61 6.22 -0.13 -0.68
N LEU A 62 5.16 -0.58 -1.35
CA LEU A 62 4.20 -1.54 -0.77
C LEU A 62 4.86 -2.86 -0.41
N ARG A 63 5.77 -3.35 -1.27
CA ARG A 63 6.55 -4.55 -1.01
C ARG A 63 7.49 -4.34 0.18
N THR A 64 8.19 -3.20 0.23
CA THR A 64 9.06 -2.83 1.35
C THR A 64 8.28 -2.66 2.66
N ALA A 65 7.03 -2.23 2.62
CA ALA A 65 6.16 -2.21 3.79
C ALA A 65 5.72 -3.62 4.24
N GLY A 66 5.98 -4.65 3.44
CA GLY A 66 5.54 -6.03 3.68
C GLY A 66 4.06 -6.26 3.42
N PHE A 67 3.39 -5.35 2.69
CA PHE A 67 1.96 -5.46 2.41
C PHE A 67 1.65 -6.34 1.19
N ILE A 68 2.61 -6.54 0.30
CA ILE A 68 2.48 -7.38 -0.90
C ILE A 68 3.73 -8.25 -1.10
N SER A 69 3.56 -9.42 -1.73
CA SER A 69 4.66 -10.28 -2.21
C SER A 69 5.13 -9.85 -3.61
N ASP A 70 6.17 -10.50 -4.13
CA ASP A 70 6.67 -10.26 -5.49
C ASP A 70 5.67 -10.67 -6.57
N GLU A 71 4.92 -11.74 -6.36
CA GLU A 71 3.84 -12.18 -7.26
C GLU A 71 2.72 -11.14 -7.31
N ALA A 72 2.29 -10.66 -6.13
CA ALA A 72 1.28 -9.61 -6.04
C ALA A 72 1.76 -8.29 -6.67
N ALA A 73 3.03 -7.91 -6.47
CA ALA A 73 3.61 -6.73 -7.11
C ALA A 73 3.62 -6.84 -8.64
N SER A 74 3.94 -8.04 -9.18
CA SER A 74 3.92 -8.31 -10.61
C SER A 74 2.53 -8.14 -11.22
N ILE A 75 1.49 -8.65 -10.56
CA ILE A 75 0.09 -8.49 -11.01
C ILE A 75 -0.35 -7.03 -10.92
N LEU A 76 -0.09 -6.35 -9.80
CA LEU A 76 -0.46 -4.95 -9.61
C LEU A 76 0.24 -4.02 -10.62
N SER A 77 1.45 -4.36 -11.08
CA SER A 77 2.16 -3.55 -12.08
C SER A 77 1.37 -3.38 -13.38
N ALA A 78 0.68 -4.42 -13.84
CA ALA A 78 -0.18 -4.36 -15.02
C ALA A 78 -1.39 -3.44 -14.79
N ILE A 79 -1.96 -3.45 -13.58
CA ILE A 79 -3.11 -2.62 -13.22
C ILE A 79 -2.70 -1.14 -13.12
N VAL A 80 -1.57 -0.86 -12.50
CA VAL A 80 -1.00 0.50 -12.41
C VAL A 80 -0.69 1.04 -13.81
N ALA A 81 -0.07 0.23 -14.68
CA ALA A 81 0.21 0.61 -16.06
C ALA A 81 -1.06 0.88 -16.89
N GLY A 82 -2.15 0.16 -16.60
CA GLY A 82 -3.45 0.38 -17.21
C GLY A 82 -4.17 1.66 -16.76
N ASN A 83 -3.65 2.36 -15.73
CA ASN A 83 -4.21 3.58 -15.16
C ASN A 83 -5.70 3.47 -14.76
N ASP A 84 -6.15 2.26 -14.38
CA ASP A 84 -7.51 2.04 -13.89
C ASP A 84 -7.55 2.14 -12.36
N HIS A 85 -7.87 3.34 -11.87
CA HIS A 85 -7.94 3.61 -10.43
C HIS A 85 -9.02 2.77 -9.72
N ARG A 86 -10.11 2.41 -10.41
CA ARG A 86 -11.19 1.61 -9.82
C ARG A 86 -10.71 0.18 -9.61
N LEU A 87 -10.07 -0.39 -10.64
CA LEU A 87 -9.50 -1.73 -10.55
C LEU A 87 -8.36 -1.78 -9.54
N LEU A 88 -7.50 -0.76 -9.50
CA LEU A 88 -6.42 -0.67 -8.51
C LEU A 88 -6.97 -0.62 -7.08
N ALA A 89 -7.94 0.27 -6.80
CA ALA A 89 -8.57 0.36 -5.49
C ALA A 89 -9.26 -0.96 -5.09
N ALA A 90 -9.93 -1.64 -6.03
CA ALA A 90 -10.54 -2.94 -5.79
C ALA A 90 -9.47 -4.00 -5.44
N ALA A 91 -8.37 -4.07 -6.19
CA ALA A 91 -7.28 -4.99 -5.93
C ALA A 91 -6.62 -4.77 -4.56
N ILE A 92 -6.38 -3.50 -4.17
CA ILE A 92 -5.85 -3.15 -2.84
C ILE A 92 -6.84 -3.55 -1.73
N ASN A 93 -8.16 -3.39 -1.95
CA ASN A 93 -9.17 -3.87 -1.00
C ASN A 93 -9.18 -5.40 -0.87
N SER A 94 -9.06 -6.13 -1.97
CA SER A 94 -8.96 -7.60 -1.92
C SER A 94 -7.68 -8.09 -1.22
N LEU A 95 -6.58 -7.33 -1.32
CA LEU A 95 -5.38 -7.60 -0.52
C LEU A 95 -5.61 -7.37 0.97
N ALA A 96 -6.36 -6.32 1.33
CA ALA A 96 -6.78 -6.11 2.72
C ALA A 96 -7.64 -7.28 3.22
N ASP A 97 -8.61 -7.74 2.43
CA ASP A 97 -9.43 -8.92 2.78
C ASP A 97 -8.56 -10.18 2.99
N PHE A 98 -7.49 -10.32 2.21
CA PHE A 98 -6.56 -11.45 2.34
C PHE A 98 -5.77 -11.39 3.65
N HIS A 99 -5.24 -10.22 4.03
CA HIS A 99 -4.54 -10.04 5.31
C HIS A 99 -5.46 -10.20 6.51
N GLU A 100 -6.75 -9.85 6.41
CA GLU A 100 -7.74 -10.04 7.47
C GLU A 100 -8.03 -11.54 7.76
N ARG A 101 -7.89 -12.39 6.74
CA ARG A 101 -8.15 -13.84 6.84
C ARG A 101 -6.90 -14.68 7.15
N SER A 102 -5.71 -14.10 7.09
CA SER A 102 -4.41 -14.80 7.20
C SER A 102 -3.83 -14.69 8.60
#